data_AF-A0A2M7QPN6-F1
#
_entry.id   AF-A0A2M7QPN6-F1
#
_cell.length_a   1.000
_cell.length_b   1.000
_cell.length_c   1.000
_cell.angle_alpha   90.00
_cell.angle_beta   90.00
_cell.angle_gamma   90.00
#
_symmetry.space_group_name_H-M   'P 1'
#
loop_
_entity.id
_entity.type
_entity.pdbx_description
1 polymer ?
#
loop_
_entity_poly.entity_id
_entity_poly.type
_entity_poly.pdbx_seq_one_letter_code
_entity_poly.pdbx_strand_id
1 'polypeptide(L)'
;MAEPAHGGEAASIGMPQLDFATFPSQIFWLIVALVTLYFILSRIALPRIASAIEERHDAIEDDLDRAAEFRRRALQAEKDYDAALAAAKAKAQEIAAAARADVQKVLDAAIAKADAEIAARAAESEKRIGEIRDSALANVEAVAQDVAAAMVEAFTPGAAAPDAVRDAVAARLQH
;
A
#
# COMPACT_ATOMS: atom_id res chain seq x y z
N MET A 1 74.88 17.32 88.70
CA MET A 1 75.38 18.69 88.43
C MET A 1 76.24 18.59 87.18
N ALA A 2 76.07 19.33 86.09
CA ALA A 2 75.13 20.39 85.72
C ALA A 2 75.11 20.42 84.17
N GLU A 3 73.97 20.75 83.57
CA GLU A 3 73.85 21.05 82.14
C GLU A 3 74.66 22.31 81.76
N PRO A 4 75.22 22.42 80.54
CA PRO A 4 75.58 23.71 79.99
C PRO A 4 74.39 24.32 79.24
N ALA A 5 74.01 25.49 79.76
CA ALA A 5 72.96 26.38 79.33
C ALA A 5 73.07 26.84 77.87
N HIS A 6 71.91 26.94 77.22
CA HIS A 6 71.69 27.81 76.07
C HIS A 6 71.78 29.28 76.52
N GLY A 7 72.86 29.96 76.16
CA GLY A 7 73.06 31.39 76.36
C GLY A 7 72.88 32.14 75.05
N GLY A 8 71.83 32.98 74.99
CA GLY A 8 71.48 33.79 73.83
C GLY A 8 72.28 35.09 73.69
N GLU A 9 72.21 35.67 72.49
CA GLU A 9 72.80 36.97 72.19
C GLU A 9 71.82 37.85 71.38
N ALA A 10 71.62 39.07 71.89
CA ALA A 10 71.07 40.28 71.27
C ALA A 10 69.66 40.23 70.64
N ALA A 11 68.64 40.44 71.48
CA ALA A 11 67.29 40.82 71.08
C ALA A 11 67.24 42.22 70.45
N SER A 12 67.00 42.29 69.14
CA SER A 12 66.51 43.49 68.49
C SER A 12 65.06 43.77 68.91
N ILE A 13 64.79 45.00 69.35
CA ILE A 13 63.47 45.48 69.76
C ILE A 13 62.56 45.53 68.53
N GLY A 14 61.82 44.46 68.30
CA GLY A 14 60.84 44.28 67.25
C GLY A 14 60.16 42.94 67.49
N MET A 15 58.86 42.83 67.22
CA MET A 15 58.18 41.53 67.35
C MET A 15 59.00 40.48 66.58
N PRO A 16 59.36 39.32 67.16
CA PRO A 16 60.30 38.35 66.56
C PRO A 16 59.84 37.82 65.18
N GLN A 17 58.57 38.04 64.83
CA GLN A 17 57.95 37.75 63.55
C GLN A 17 58.12 38.84 62.46
N LEU A 18 58.78 39.95 62.77
CA LEU A 18 59.13 41.03 61.83
C LEU A 18 60.66 41.19 61.68
N ASP A 19 61.41 40.12 61.88
CA ASP A 19 62.85 40.10 61.62
C ASP A 19 63.13 39.93 60.12
N PHE A 20 63.43 41.05 59.46
CA PHE A 20 63.73 41.15 58.02
C PHE A 20 64.99 40.38 57.60
N ALA A 21 65.86 39.95 58.52
CA ALA A 21 67.03 39.15 58.18
C ALA A 21 66.66 37.76 57.61
N THR A 22 65.48 37.23 57.96
CA THR A 22 65.00 35.91 57.50
C THR A 22 64.23 35.96 56.18
N PHE A 23 63.77 37.15 55.77
CA PHE A 23 62.88 37.34 54.62
C PHE A 23 63.51 36.89 53.28
N PRO A 24 64.80 37.14 52.98
CA PRO A 24 65.40 36.70 51.72
C PRO A 24 65.34 35.18 51.51
N SER A 25 65.55 34.39 52.57
CA SER A 25 65.47 32.92 52.50
C SER A 25 64.02 32.45 52.27
N GLN A 26 63.07 33.05 52.98
CA GLN A 26 61.64 32.76 52.80
C GLN A 26 61.17 33.12 51.38
N ILE A 27 61.57 34.28 50.87
CA ILE A 27 61.25 34.73 49.51
C ILE A 27 61.88 33.80 48.47
N PHE A 28 63.12 33.36 48.66
CA PHE A 28 63.76 32.40 47.77
C PHE A 28 62.97 31.10 47.67
N TRP A 29 62.63 30.48 48.82
CA TRP A 29 61.83 29.25 48.83
C TRP A 29 60.40 29.45 48.32
N LEU A 30 59.80 30.61 48.56
CA LEU A 30 58.50 30.98 48.01
C LEU A 30 58.54 31.01 46.48
N ILE A 31 59.57 31.64 45.90
CA ILE A 31 59.77 31.66 44.44
C ILE A 31 59.98 30.23 43.91
N VAL A 32 60.83 29.43 44.56
CA VAL A 32 61.07 28.04 44.15
C VAL A 32 59.78 27.21 44.18
N ALA A 33 58.97 27.34 45.24
CA ALA A 33 57.69 26.66 45.36
C ALA A 33 56.69 27.13 44.30
N LEU A 34 56.61 28.44 44.04
CA LEU A 34 55.73 29.02 43.04
C LEU A 34 56.10 28.55 41.62
N VAL A 35 57.38 28.56 41.28
CA VAL A 35 57.88 28.08 39.97
C VAL A 35 57.62 26.58 39.82
N THR A 36 57.85 25.80 40.86
CA THR A 36 57.56 24.35 40.85
C THR A 36 56.07 24.09 40.63
N LEU A 37 55.20 24.79 41.38
CA LEU A 37 53.75 24.70 41.22
C LEU A 37 53.32 25.12 39.81
N TYR A 38 53.86 26.23 39.29
CA TYR A 38 53.58 26.71 37.94
C TYR A 38 53.96 25.67 36.88
N PHE A 39 55.10 25.01 37.01
CA PHE A 39 55.52 23.95 36.09
C PHE A 39 54.58 22.73 36.15
N ILE A 40 54.17 22.32 37.36
CA ILE A 40 53.21 21.22 37.52
C ILE A 40 51.86 21.56 36.88
N LEU A 41 51.34 22.77 37.13
CA LEU A 41 50.06 23.19 36.58
C LEU A 41 50.12 23.32 35.05
N SER A 42 51.13 24.00 34.53
CA SER A 42 51.28 24.23 33.08
C SER A 42 51.55 22.96 32.31
N ARG A 43 52.31 22.02 32.88
CA ARG A 43 52.76 20.82 32.14
C ARG A 43 51.95 19.57 32.40
N ILE A 44 51.21 19.50 33.52
CA ILE A 44 50.49 18.28 33.93
C ILE A 44 48.99 18.56 34.12
N ALA A 45 48.63 19.53 34.95
CA ALA A 45 47.22 19.75 35.31
C ALA A 45 46.39 20.32 34.15
N LEU A 46 46.85 21.44 33.55
CA LEU A 46 46.15 22.09 32.46
C LEU A 46 46.03 21.21 31.20
N PRO A 47 47.09 20.51 30.76
CA PRO A 47 46.98 19.61 29.60
C PRO A 47 45.96 18.49 29.81
N ARG A 48 45.87 17.91 31.02
CA ARG A 48 44.87 16.87 31.30
C ARG A 48 43.43 17.37 31.25
N ILE A 49 43.19 18.58 31.76
CA ILE A 49 41.86 19.19 31.71
C ILE A 49 41.49 19.51 30.25
N ALA A 50 42.43 20.07 29.48
CA ALA A 50 42.24 20.33 28.06
C ALA A 50 41.89 19.04 27.29
N SER A 51 42.63 17.95 27.51
CA SER A 51 42.33 16.65 26.86
C SER A 51 40.94 16.12 27.21
N ALA A 52 40.49 16.25 28.46
CA ALA A 52 39.15 15.80 28.86
C ALA A 52 38.02 16.65 28.25
N ILE A 53 38.29 17.93 27.99
CA ILE A 53 37.34 18.81 27.29
C ILE A 53 37.27 18.44 25.81
N GLU A 54 38.43 18.22 25.17
CA GLU A 54 38.50 17.81 23.76
C GLU A 54 37.80 16.46 23.54
N GLU A 55 38.05 15.45 24.37
CA GLU A 55 37.40 14.14 24.27
C GLU A 55 35.87 14.24 24.36
N ARG A 56 35.36 15.14 25.22
CA ARG A 56 33.92 15.41 25.30
C ARG A 56 33.39 16.16 24.09
N HIS A 57 34.15 17.12 23.58
CA HIS A 57 33.79 17.87 22.39
C HIS A 57 33.68 16.92 21.18
N ASP A 58 34.70 16.10 20.97
CA ASP A 58 34.76 15.10 19.90
C ASP A 58 33.61 14.09 19.99
N ALA A 59 33.30 13.60 21.21
CA ALA A 59 32.19 12.69 21.41
C ALA A 59 30.83 13.34 21.08
N ILE A 60 30.63 14.60 21.48
CA ILE A 60 29.40 15.35 21.16
C ILE A 60 29.29 15.61 19.65
N GLU A 61 30.39 15.92 18.98
CA GLU A 61 30.43 16.16 17.54
C GLU A 61 30.13 14.87 16.76
N ASP A 62 30.75 13.75 17.13
CA ASP A 62 30.45 12.42 16.54
C ASP A 62 28.98 12.03 16.77
N ASP A 63 28.44 12.24 17.97
CA ASP A 63 27.03 11.98 18.27
C ASP A 63 26.09 12.86 17.44
N LEU A 64 26.43 14.14 17.25
CA LEU A 64 25.66 15.07 16.42
C LEU A 64 25.69 14.66 14.95
N ASP A 65 26.85 14.28 14.42
CA ASP A 65 27.01 13.82 13.05
C ASP A 65 26.25 12.53 12.80
N ARG A 66 26.32 11.56 13.73
CA ARG A 66 25.52 10.34 13.67
C ARG A 66 24.03 10.63 13.71
N ALA A 67 23.59 11.54 14.57
CA ALA A 67 22.19 11.95 14.64
C ALA A 67 21.72 12.61 13.34
N ALA A 68 22.54 13.48 12.75
CA ALA A 68 22.27 14.11 11.46
C ALA A 68 22.22 13.06 10.34
N GLU A 69 23.11 12.08 10.36
CA GLU A 69 23.14 10.99 9.39
C GLU A 69 21.88 10.11 9.50
N PHE A 70 21.50 9.71 10.70
CA PHE A 70 20.27 8.94 10.93
C PHE A 70 19.03 9.72 10.51
N ARG A 71 18.99 11.03 10.79
CA ARG A 71 17.90 11.90 10.31
C ARG A 71 17.85 11.93 8.78
N ARG A 72 18.99 12.08 8.11
CA ARG A 72 19.05 12.05 6.63
C ARG A 72 18.59 10.72 6.07
N ARG A 73 19.05 9.60 6.64
CA ARG A 73 18.64 8.25 6.24
C ARG A 73 17.15 8.02 6.45
N ALA A 74 16.58 8.48 7.58
CA ALA A 74 15.15 8.38 7.86
C ALA A 74 14.32 9.17 6.85
N LEU A 75 14.71 10.43 6.55
CA LEU A 75 14.03 11.24 5.55
C LEU A 75 14.13 10.66 4.13
N GLN A 76 15.25 10.02 3.79
CA GLN A 76 15.39 9.33 2.51
C GLN A 76 14.49 8.09 2.45
N ALA A 77 14.47 7.27 3.51
CA ALA A 77 13.62 6.10 3.60
C ALA A 77 12.13 6.46 3.55
N GLU A 78 11.72 7.56 4.20
CA GLU A 78 10.36 8.10 4.13
C GLU A 78 9.98 8.48 2.69
N LYS A 79 10.86 9.21 1.99
CA LYS A 79 10.63 9.55 0.58
C LYS A 79 10.52 8.33 -0.32
N ASP A 80 11.40 7.36 -0.15
CA ASP A 80 11.40 6.13 -0.95
C ASP A 80 10.16 5.29 -0.66
N TYR A 81 9.72 5.23 0.60
CA TYR A 81 8.48 4.59 1.02
C TYR A 81 7.25 5.26 0.40
N ASP A 82 7.16 6.60 0.47
CA ASP A 82 6.04 7.35 -0.11
C ASP A 82 5.99 7.20 -1.63
N ALA A 83 7.14 7.21 -2.30
CA ALA A 83 7.25 6.95 -3.73
C ALA A 83 6.79 5.53 -4.10
N ALA A 84 7.22 4.52 -3.33
CA ALA A 84 6.79 3.15 -3.54
C ALA A 84 5.29 2.97 -3.30
N LEU A 85 4.73 3.63 -2.27
CA LEU A 85 3.30 3.62 -1.98
C LEU A 85 2.48 4.27 -3.11
N ALA A 86 2.94 5.41 -3.63
CA ALA A 86 2.31 6.09 -4.75
C ALA A 86 2.34 5.22 -6.02
N ALA A 87 3.49 4.61 -6.33
CA ALA A 87 3.64 3.70 -7.45
C ALA A 87 2.73 2.46 -7.32
N ALA A 88 2.66 1.86 -6.13
CA ALA A 88 1.79 0.71 -5.87
C ALA A 88 0.31 1.07 -6.04
N LYS A 89 -0.12 2.23 -5.54
CA LYS A 89 -1.49 2.74 -5.74
C LYS A 89 -1.80 2.96 -7.22
N ALA A 90 -0.89 3.60 -7.95
CA ALA A 90 -1.05 3.81 -9.40
C ALA A 90 -1.16 2.48 -10.15
N LYS A 91 -0.29 1.51 -9.84
CA LYS A 91 -0.33 0.17 -10.44
C LYS A 91 -1.63 -0.57 -10.12
N ALA A 92 -2.12 -0.47 -8.89
CA ALA A 92 -3.40 -1.07 -8.50
C ALA A 92 -4.58 -0.47 -9.28
N GLN A 93 -4.60 0.86 -9.48
CA GLN A 93 -5.62 1.52 -10.29
C GLN A 93 -5.54 1.11 -11.76
N GLU A 94 -4.33 1.01 -12.31
CA GLU A 94 -4.09 0.53 -13.69
C GLU A 94 -4.63 -0.91 -13.86
N ILE A 95 -4.29 -1.81 -12.94
CA ILE A 95 -4.75 -3.21 -12.96
C ILE A 95 -6.28 -3.27 -12.84
N ALA A 96 -6.87 -2.49 -11.93
CA ALA A 96 -8.33 -2.45 -11.76
C ALA A 96 -9.05 -1.93 -13.01
N ALA A 97 -8.50 -0.91 -13.67
CA ALA A 97 -9.04 -0.38 -14.91
C ALA A 97 -8.93 -1.39 -16.06
N ALA A 98 -7.75 -2.03 -16.21
CA ALA A 98 -7.54 -3.07 -17.21
C ALA A 98 -8.48 -4.27 -17.01
N ALA A 99 -8.60 -4.75 -15.78
CA ALA A 99 -9.50 -5.85 -15.45
C ALA A 99 -10.97 -5.52 -15.75
N ARG A 100 -11.44 -4.30 -15.42
CA ARG A 100 -12.79 -3.85 -15.78
C ARG A 100 -13.00 -3.80 -17.29
N ALA A 101 -12.03 -3.30 -18.04
CA ALA A 101 -12.11 -3.24 -19.50
C ALA A 101 -12.17 -4.65 -20.12
N ASP A 102 -11.38 -5.59 -19.61
CA ASP A 102 -11.38 -6.97 -20.11
C ASP A 102 -12.67 -7.71 -19.73
N VAL A 103 -13.16 -7.55 -18.50
CA VAL A 103 -14.47 -8.09 -18.09
C VAL A 103 -15.58 -7.53 -18.97
N GLN A 104 -15.57 -6.22 -19.28
CA GLN A 104 -16.58 -5.62 -20.15
C GLN A 104 -16.55 -6.24 -21.54
N LYS A 105 -15.37 -6.44 -22.14
CA LYS A 105 -15.26 -7.11 -23.45
C LYS A 105 -15.81 -8.54 -23.44
N VAL A 106 -15.50 -9.29 -22.38
CA VAL A 106 -16.01 -10.67 -22.22
C VAL A 106 -17.53 -10.66 -22.06
N LEU A 107 -18.06 -9.71 -21.29
CA LEU A 107 -19.50 -9.54 -21.10
C LEU A 107 -20.19 -9.18 -22.41
N ASP A 108 -19.67 -8.21 -23.16
CA ASP A 108 -20.23 -7.78 -24.44
C ASP A 108 -20.24 -8.94 -25.46
N ALA A 109 -19.16 -9.72 -25.51
CA ALA A 109 -19.08 -10.92 -26.37
C ALA A 109 -20.08 -12.01 -25.95
N ALA A 110 -20.25 -12.22 -24.63
CA ALA A 110 -21.22 -13.18 -24.11
C ALA A 110 -22.67 -12.76 -24.40
N ILE A 111 -22.98 -11.46 -24.26
CA ILE A 111 -24.29 -10.90 -24.60
C ILE A 111 -24.56 -11.07 -26.10
N ALA A 112 -23.62 -10.67 -26.96
CA ALA A 112 -23.78 -10.80 -28.41
C ALA A 112 -24.01 -12.26 -28.85
N LYS A 113 -23.30 -13.22 -28.21
CA LYS A 113 -23.51 -14.65 -28.45
C LYS A 113 -24.89 -15.11 -27.98
N ALA A 114 -25.29 -14.71 -26.77
CA ALA A 114 -26.60 -15.06 -26.23
C ALA A 114 -27.75 -14.52 -27.10
N ASP A 115 -27.65 -13.27 -27.56
CA ASP A 115 -28.63 -12.65 -28.45
C ASP A 115 -28.73 -13.41 -29.78
N ALA A 116 -27.60 -13.82 -30.36
CA ALA A 116 -27.58 -14.62 -31.58
C ALA A 116 -28.24 -16.00 -31.40
N GLU A 117 -27.97 -16.68 -30.27
CA GLU A 117 -28.59 -17.97 -29.96
C GLU A 117 -30.10 -17.83 -29.70
N ILE A 118 -30.53 -16.77 -29.00
CA ILE A 118 -31.94 -16.47 -28.77
C ILE A 118 -32.65 -16.20 -30.10
N ALA A 119 -32.06 -15.38 -30.97
CA ALA A 119 -32.62 -15.08 -32.29
C ALA A 119 -32.76 -16.34 -33.16
N ALA A 120 -31.76 -17.22 -33.15
CA ALA A 120 -31.81 -18.49 -33.86
C ALA A 120 -32.93 -19.40 -33.34
N ARG A 121 -33.05 -19.55 -32.01
CA ARG A 121 -34.11 -20.35 -31.37
C ARG A 121 -35.51 -19.77 -31.62
N ALA A 122 -35.64 -18.45 -31.62
CA ALA A 122 -36.90 -17.77 -31.94
C ALA A 122 -37.32 -18.08 -33.40
N ALA A 123 -36.40 -17.95 -34.36
CA ALA A 123 -36.66 -18.29 -35.76
C ALA A 123 -36.99 -19.77 -35.98
N GLU A 124 -36.33 -20.69 -35.28
CA GLU A 124 -36.66 -22.12 -35.30
C GLU A 124 -38.06 -22.38 -34.74
N SER A 125 -38.38 -21.77 -33.60
CA SER A 125 -39.69 -21.90 -32.95
C SER A 125 -40.80 -21.36 -33.85
N GLU A 126 -40.57 -20.23 -34.52
CA GLU A 126 -41.54 -19.63 -35.44
C GLU A 126 -41.78 -20.50 -36.68
N LYS A 127 -40.74 -21.13 -37.23
CA LYS A 127 -40.89 -22.16 -38.28
C LYS A 127 -41.73 -23.35 -37.81
N ARG A 128 -41.41 -23.91 -36.63
CA ARG A 128 -42.16 -25.04 -36.07
C ARG A 128 -43.63 -24.68 -35.81
N ILE A 129 -43.91 -23.47 -35.33
CA ILE A 129 -45.28 -22.98 -35.16
C ILE A 129 -45.99 -22.88 -36.51
N GLY A 130 -45.32 -22.38 -37.55
CA GLY A 130 -45.83 -22.35 -38.93
C GLY A 130 -46.19 -23.75 -39.44
N GLU A 131 -45.28 -24.72 -39.32
CA GLU A 131 -45.51 -26.10 -39.72
C GLU A 131 -46.68 -26.76 -38.97
N ILE A 132 -46.78 -26.52 -37.65
CA ILE A 132 -47.90 -27.01 -36.83
C ILE A 132 -49.21 -26.37 -37.29
N ARG A 133 -49.21 -25.07 -37.62
CA ARG A 133 -50.39 -24.36 -38.11
C ARG A 133 -50.84 -24.91 -39.46
N ASP A 134 -49.93 -25.10 -40.39
CA ASP A 134 -50.23 -25.63 -41.73
C ASP A 134 -50.76 -27.07 -41.65
N SER A 135 -50.12 -27.90 -40.83
CA SER A 135 -50.58 -29.28 -40.56
C SER A 135 -51.95 -29.29 -39.88
N ALA A 136 -52.19 -28.41 -38.90
CA ALA A 136 -53.50 -28.32 -38.25
C ALA A 136 -54.60 -27.92 -39.24
N LEU A 137 -54.33 -26.96 -40.13
CA LEU A 137 -55.28 -26.57 -41.19
C LEU A 137 -55.58 -27.72 -42.15
N ALA A 138 -54.55 -28.45 -42.60
CA ALA A 138 -54.73 -29.61 -43.48
C ALA A 138 -55.53 -30.74 -42.78
N ASN A 139 -55.26 -31.00 -41.51
CA ASN A 139 -56.00 -32.00 -40.73
C ASN A 139 -57.47 -31.58 -40.52
N VAL A 140 -57.75 -30.29 -40.28
CA VAL A 140 -59.13 -29.78 -40.19
C VAL A 140 -59.87 -29.94 -41.51
N GLU A 141 -59.23 -29.66 -42.64
CA GLU A 141 -59.82 -29.87 -43.97
C GLU A 141 -60.14 -31.35 -44.21
N ALA A 142 -59.20 -32.26 -43.91
CA ALA A 142 -59.41 -33.70 -44.04
C ALA A 142 -60.58 -34.19 -43.17
N VAL A 143 -60.60 -33.81 -41.88
CA VAL A 143 -61.69 -34.18 -40.97
C VAL A 143 -63.03 -33.60 -41.42
N ALA A 144 -63.05 -32.37 -41.94
CA ALA A 144 -64.27 -31.77 -42.47
C ALA A 144 -64.81 -32.53 -43.70
N GLN A 145 -63.92 -32.97 -44.61
CA GLN A 145 -64.28 -33.80 -45.76
C GLN A 145 -64.83 -35.15 -45.30
N ASP A 146 -64.17 -35.83 -44.36
CA ASP A 146 -64.58 -37.13 -43.84
C ASP A 146 -65.95 -37.05 -43.14
N VAL A 147 -66.17 -36.02 -42.30
CA VAL A 147 -67.45 -35.80 -41.61
C VAL A 147 -68.55 -35.46 -42.61
N ALA A 148 -68.28 -34.61 -43.61
CA ALA A 148 -69.26 -34.26 -44.63
C ALA A 148 -69.66 -35.46 -45.49
N ALA A 149 -68.70 -36.31 -45.88
CA ALA A 149 -68.96 -37.54 -46.62
C ALA A 149 -69.80 -38.52 -45.79
N ALA A 150 -69.45 -38.70 -44.51
CA ALA A 150 -70.22 -39.55 -43.60
C ALA A 150 -71.66 -39.04 -43.40
N MET A 151 -71.86 -37.72 -43.32
CA MET A 151 -73.21 -37.13 -43.25
C MET A 151 -74.00 -37.38 -44.54
N VAL A 152 -73.41 -37.16 -45.72
CA VAL A 152 -74.08 -37.39 -47.02
C VAL A 152 -74.49 -38.86 -47.17
N GLU A 153 -73.61 -39.80 -46.81
CA GLU A 153 -73.93 -41.24 -46.87
C GLU A 153 -75.05 -41.62 -45.88
N ALA A 154 -75.07 -41.02 -44.69
CA ALA A 154 -76.13 -41.27 -43.69
C ALA A 154 -77.51 -40.73 -44.11
N PHE A 155 -77.57 -39.60 -44.82
CA PHE A 155 -78.83 -38.98 -45.26
C PHE A 155 -79.27 -39.41 -46.67
N THR A 156 -78.36 -39.84 -47.53
CA THR A 156 -78.66 -40.27 -48.91
C THR A 156 -77.72 -41.40 -49.34
N PRO A 157 -78.04 -42.65 -48.93
CA PRO A 157 -77.19 -43.81 -49.20
C PRO A 157 -76.95 -44.00 -50.70
N GLY A 158 -75.69 -44.09 -51.12
CA GLY A 158 -75.31 -44.30 -52.52
C GLY A 158 -75.21 -43.05 -53.40
N ALA A 159 -75.41 -41.84 -52.86
CA ALA A 159 -75.24 -40.57 -53.58
C ALA A 159 -73.89 -39.87 -53.29
N ALA A 160 -73.04 -40.46 -52.44
CA ALA A 160 -71.73 -39.89 -52.11
C ALA A 160 -70.79 -39.97 -53.31
N ALA A 161 -70.71 -38.90 -54.11
CA ALA A 161 -69.63 -38.68 -55.06
C ALA A 161 -68.45 -38.02 -54.28
N PRO A 162 -67.34 -38.75 -54.04
CA PRO A 162 -66.25 -38.26 -53.17
C PRO A 162 -65.66 -36.93 -53.66
N ASP A 163 -65.57 -36.76 -54.98
CA ASP A 163 -65.03 -35.56 -55.61
C ASP A 163 -65.94 -34.34 -55.40
N ALA A 164 -67.26 -34.53 -55.45
CA ALA A 164 -68.23 -33.45 -55.25
C ALA A 164 -68.25 -32.94 -53.78
N VAL A 165 -68.06 -33.84 -52.81
CA VAL A 165 -67.94 -33.47 -51.38
C VAL A 165 -66.65 -32.69 -51.13
N ARG A 166 -65.53 -33.13 -51.74
CA ARG A 166 -64.26 -32.41 -51.68
C ARG A 166 -64.36 -31.00 -52.23
N ASP A 167 -64.92 -30.84 -53.43
CA ASP A 167 -65.06 -29.54 -54.07
C ASP A 167 -65.96 -28.59 -53.27
N ALA A 168 -67.05 -29.11 -52.69
CA ALA A 168 -67.97 -28.32 -51.87
C ALA A 168 -67.34 -27.87 -50.53
N VAL A 169 -66.57 -28.73 -49.87
CA VAL A 169 -65.85 -28.39 -48.62
C VAL A 169 -64.73 -27.39 -48.92
N ALA A 170 -63.94 -27.59 -49.98
CA ALA A 170 -62.88 -26.68 -50.39
C ALA A 170 -63.43 -25.27 -50.74
N ALA A 171 -64.55 -25.19 -51.46
CA ALA A 171 -65.20 -23.92 -51.76
C ALA A 171 -65.69 -23.17 -50.51
N ARG A 172 -65.99 -23.89 -49.41
CA ARG A 172 -66.47 -23.29 -48.16
C ARG A 172 -65.34 -22.86 -47.21
N LEU A 173 -64.16 -23.49 -47.30
CA LEU A 173 -62.97 -23.14 -46.53
C LEU A 173 -62.18 -21.94 -47.11
N GLN A 174 -62.44 -21.56 -48.36
CA GLN A 174 -61.81 -20.39 -49.02
C GLN A 174 -62.50 -19.04 -48.74
N HIS A 175 -63.57 -19.04 -47.94
CA HIS A 175 -64.29 -17.85 -47.47
C HIS A 175 -63.99 -17.56 -46.00
#